data_AF-A0A2S9GLW1-F1
#
_entry.id   AF-A0A2S9GLW1-F1
#
_cell.length_a   1.000
_cell.length_b   1.000
_cell.length_c   1.000
_cell.angle_alpha   90.00
_cell.angle_beta   90.00
_cell.angle_gamma   90.00
#
_symmetry.space_group_name_H-M   'P 1'
#
loop_
_entity.id
_entity.type
_entity.pdbx_description
1 polymer ?
#
loop_
_entity_poly.entity_id
_entity_poly.type
_entity_poly.pdbx_seq_one_letter_code
_entity_poly.pdbx_strand_id
1 'polypeptide(L)'
;SSPSPSAGRYPHRSCPPVTELALAARSASPDRIAAGTAIDAGGLLPDTASVNSWTQRVHEVDAMELLEVQLCNQTAPFILV
;
A
#
# COMPACT_ATOMS: atom_id res chain seq x y z
N SER A 1 -40.84 -6.47 33.33
CA SER A 1 -39.76 -5.50 33.12
C SER A 1 -38.43 -6.23 33.08
N SER A 2 -37.85 -6.40 31.90
CA SER A 2 -36.54 -7.02 31.71
C SER A 2 -35.52 -5.92 31.39
N PRO A 3 -34.28 -5.97 31.92
CA PRO A 3 -33.30 -4.92 31.68
C PRO A 3 -32.65 -5.07 30.29
N SER A 4 -32.42 -3.95 29.63
CA SER A 4 -31.71 -3.86 28.35
C SER A 4 -30.21 -4.10 28.56
N PRO A 5 -29.51 -4.88 27.72
CA PRO A 5 -28.08 -5.09 27.88
C PRO A 5 -27.33 -3.82 27.51
N SER A 6 -26.54 -3.30 28.46
CA SER A 6 -25.61 -2.21 28.22
C SER A 6 -24.62 -2.62 27.13
N ALA A 7 -24.73 -2.03 25.95
CA ALA A 7 -23.77 -2.21 24.87
C ALA A 7 -22.39 -1.72 25.35
N GLY A 8 -21.50 -2.67 25.62
CA GLY A 8 -20.12 -2.40 26.01
C GLY A 8 -19.43 -1.56 24.96
N ARG A 9 -18.96 -0.38 25.36
CA ARG A 9 -18.11 0.46 24.53
C ARG A 9 -16.73 -0.18 24.46
N TYR A 10 -16.44 -0.89 23.37
CA TYR A 10 -15.07 -1.26 23.04
C TYR A 10 -14.25 0.04 22.89
N PRO A 11 -13.09 0.18 23.56
CA PRO A 11 -12.23 1.32 23.33
C PRO A 11 -11.84 1.30 21.85
N HIS A 12 -12.24 2.33 21.12
CA HIS A 12 -11.78 2.54 19.76
C HIS A 12 -10.27 2.69 19.85
N ARG A 13 -9.50 1.68 19.43
CA ARG A 13 -8.07 1.88 19.17
C ARG A 13 -8.02 2.99 18.12
N SER A 14 -7.49 4.14 18.49
CA SER A 14 -7.23 5.21 17.54
C SER A 14 -6.11 4.73 16.63
N CYS A 15 -6.48 4.16 15.48
CA CYS A 15 -5.53 3.97 14.41
C CYS A 15 -5.21 5.37 13.86
N PRO A 16 -3.95 5.82 13.87
CA PRO A 16 -3.59 7.08 13.23
C PRO A 16 -3.95 7.02 11.75
N PRO A 17 -4.39 8.14 11.15
CA PRO A 17 -4.70 8.19 9.73
C PRO A 17 -3.48 7.76 8.89
N VAL A 18 -3.73 7.07 7.78
CA VAL A 18 -2.69 6.52 6.91
C VAL A 18 -1.70 7.59 6.45
N THR A 19 -2.17 8.82 6.25
CA THR A 19 -1.34 9.99 5.92
C THR A 19 -0.36 10.35 7.03
N GLU A 20 -0.77 10.28 8.30
CA GLU A 20 0.13 10.55 9.42
C GLU A 20 1.21 9.46 9.53
N LEU A 21 0.86 8.20 9.28
CA LEU A 21 1.81 7.10 9.23
C LEU A 21 2.80 7.22 8.06
N ALA A 22 2.32 7.62 6.89
CA ALA A 22 3.12 7.84 5.69
C ALA A 22 4.16 8.95 5.87
N LEU A 23 3.77 10.05 6.52
CA LEU A 23 4.61 11.23 6.75
C LEU A 23 5.56 11.08 7.94
N ALA A 24 5.46 9.99 8.71
CA ALA A 24 6.38 9.73 9.81
C ALA A 24 7.81 9.51 9.29
N ALA A 25 8.80 10.05 9.99
CA ALA A 25 10.19 9.83 9.63
C ALA A 25 10.52 8.33 9.61
N ARG A 26 11.20 7.88 8.55
CA ARG A 26 11.54 6.47 8.33
C ARG A 26 10.31 5.54 8.24
N SER A 27 9.17 6.05 7.77
CA SER A 27 7.94 5.28 7.49
C SER A 27 8.19 4.06 6.59
N ALA A 28 9.16 4.14 5.69
CA ALA A 28 9.64 3.03 4.86
C ALA A 28 11.09 2.56 5.20
N SER A 29 11.45 2.49 6.48
CA SER A 29 12.73 1.90 6.89
C SER A 29 12.80 0.39 6.62
N PRO A 30 14.01 -0.18 6.41
CA PRO A 30 14.19 -1.61 6.19
C PRO A 30 13.53 -2.50 7.26
N ASP A 31 13.65 -2.13 8.54
CA ASP A 31 13.03 -2.88 9.65
C ASP A 31 11.50 -2.93 9.54
N ARG A 32 10.87 -1.83 9.09
CA ARG A 32 9.42 -1.76 8.90
C ARG A 32 8.95 -2.50 7.65
N ILE A 33 9.77 -2.48 6.59
CA ILE A 33 9.52 -3.27 5.37
C ILE A 33 9.55 -4.75 5.73
N ALA A 34 10.60 -5.20 6.45
CA ALA A 34 10.71 -6.58 6.92
C ALA A 34 9.54 -7.00 7.83
N ALA A 35 9.01 -6.07 8.63
CA ALA A 35 7.84 -6.29 9.48
C ALA A 35 6.49 -6.17 8.74
N GLY A 36 6.46 -5.81 7.44
CA GLY A 36 5.23 -5.59 6.67
C GLY A 36 4.38 -4.42 7.16
N THR A 37 4.99 -3.42 7.80
CA THR A 37 4.30 -2.25 8.39
C THR A 37 4.78 -0.92 7.82
N ALA A 38 5.62 -0.96 6.79
CA ALA A 38 6.08 0.23 6.10
C ALA A 38 4.94 0.84 5.26
N ILE A 39 4.81 2.16 5.27
CA ILE A 39 3.81 2.89 4.48
C ILE A 39 4.53 4.03 3.75
N ASP A 40 4.35 4.12 2.44
CA ASP A 40 4.90 5.19 1.62
C ASP A 40 4.01 6.44 1.57
N ALA A 41 4.48 7.50 0.91
CA ALA A 41 3.74 8.76 0.78
C ALA A 41 2.40 8.63 0.02
N GLY A 42 2.22 7.56 -0.77
CA GLY A 42 0.97 7.22 -1.44
C GLY A 42 -0.01 6.43 -0.56
N GLY A 43 0.40 6.05 0.65
CA GLY A 43 -0.40 5.23 1.58
C GLY A 43 -0.34 3.74 1.25
N LEU A 44 0.56 3.31 0.36
CA LEU A 44 0.74 1.92 -0.04
C LEU A 44 1.88 1.26 0.75
N LEU A 45 1.86 -0.07 0.81
CA LEU A 45 3.03 -0.84 1.24
C LEU A 45 4.12 -0.70 0.17
N PRO A 46 5.38 -0.45 0.55
CA PRO A 46 6.47 -0.42 -0.41
C PRO A 46 6.61 -1.76 -1.14
N ASP A 47 6.74 -1.69 -2.46
CA ASP A 47 7.15 -2.84 -3.26
C ASP A 47 8.59 -3.24 -2.87
N THR A 48 8.82 -4.54 -2.76
CA THR A 48 10.10 -5.13 -2.36
C THR A 48 10.87 -5.73 -3.54
N ALA A 49 10.31 -5.68 -4.76
CA ALA A 49 11.01 -6.09 -5.96
C ALA A 49 12.31 -5.29 -6.15
N SER A 50 13.41 -6.00 -6.44
CA SER A 50 14.72 -5.37 -6.65
C SER A 50 14.82 -4.59 -7.96
N VAL A 51 13.87 -4.80 -8.88
CA VAL A 51 13.78 -4.15 -10.18
C VAL A 51 12.32 -3.80 -10.43
N ASN A 52 12.06 -2.56 -10.85
CA ASN A 52 10.73 -2.12 -11.20
C ASN A 52 10.28 -2.78 -12.53
N SER A 53 9.08 -3.36 -12.55
CA SER A 53 8.54 -4.11 -13.70
C SER A 53 8.37 -3.27 -14.97
N TRP A 54 8.35 -1.94 -14.88
CA TRP A 54 8.22 -1.04 -16.03
C TRP A 54 9.55 -0.81 -16.73
N THR A 55 10.65 -1.20 -16.09
CA THR A 55 12.01 -1.19 -16.67
C THR A 55 12.45 -2.56 -17.17
N GLN A 56 11.71 -3.62 -16.84
CA GLN A 56 11.99 -4.97 -17.29
C GLN A 56 11.62 -5.14 -18.78
N ARG A 57 12.27 -6.08 -19.46
CA ARG A 57 11.86 -6.43 -20.83
C ARG A 57 10.52 -7.15 -20.75
N VAL A 58 9.66 -6.93 -21.74
CA VAL A 58 8.29 -7.49 -21.77
C VAL A 58 8.23 -9.00 -21.56
N HIS A 59 9.23 -9.76 -22.03
CA HIS A 59 9.28 -11.21 -21.86
C HIS A 59 9.79 -11.67 -20.48
N GLU A 60 10.19 -10.74 -19.63
CA GLU A 60 10.69 -10.98 -18.26
C GLU A 60 9.63 -10.65 -17.20
N VAL A 61 8.55 -9.97 -17.59
CA VAL A 61 7.44 -9.61 -16.70
C VAL A 61 6.43 -10.76 -16.67
N ASP A 62 5.93 -11.12 -15.48
CA ASP A 62 4.91 -12.16 -15.35
C ASP A 62 3.61 -11.78 -16.09
N ALA A 63 2.84 -12.76 -16.52
CA ALA A 63 1.62 -12.52 -17.28
C ALA A 63 0.60 -11.65 -16.52
N MET A 64 0.52 -11.75 -15.19
CA MET A 64 -0.36 -10.91 -14.39
C MET A 64 0.14 -9.46 -14.33
N GLU A 65 1.43 -9.27 -14.10
CA GLU A 65 2.06 -7.94 -14.05
C GLU A 65 2.03 -7.25 -15.43
N LEU A 66 2.15 -8.01 -16.52
CA LEU A 66 2.00 -7.49 -17.89
C LEU A 66 0.62 -6.91 -18.14
N LEU A 67 -0.43 -7.52 -17.60
CA LEU A 67 -1.80 -7.01 -17.72
C LEU A 67 -1.94 -5.65 -17.00
N GLU A 68 -1.33 -5.50 -15.83
CA GLU A 68 -1.32 -4.24 -15.09
C GLU A 68 -0.58 -3.14 -15.85
N VAL A 69 0.60 -3.44 -16.39
CA VAL A 69 1.37 -2.49 -17.22
C VAL A 69 0.55 -2.04 -18.43
N GLN A 70 -0.12 -2.97 -19.12
CA GLN A 70 -0.97 -2.65 -20.27
C GLN A 70 -2.16 -1.78 -19.89
N LEU A 71 -2.84 -2.10 -18.78
CA LEU A 71 -4.00 -1.34 -18.31
C LEU A 71 -3.61 0.08 -17.88
N CYS A 72 -2.49 0.24 -17.18
CA CYS A 72 -1.96 1.55 -16.79
C CYS A 72 -1.63 2.40 -18.02
N ASN A 73 -0.92 1.82 -19.00
CA ASN A 73 -0.59 2.51 -20.24
C ASN A 73 -1.82 2.88 -21.08
N GLN A 74 -2.86 2.03 -21.11
CA GLN A 74 -4.12 2.34 -21.80
C GLN A 74 -4.88 3.48 -21.10
N THR A 75 -4.91 3.48 -19.77
CA THR A 75 -5.76 4.38 -18.98
C THR A 75 -5.14 5.77 -18.82
N ALA A 76 -3.81 5.85 -18.76
CA ALA A 76 -3.10 7.11 -18.54
C ALA A 76 -1.81 7.20 -19.39
N PRO A 77 -1.93 7.27 -20.72
CA PRO A 77 -0.81 7.17 -21.66
C PRO A 77 0.22 8.32 -21.56
N PHE A 78 -0.05 9.38 -20.77
CA PHE A 78 0.81 10.57 -20.66
C PHE A 78 1.28 10.87 -19.23
N ILE A 79 1.00 10.02 -18.24
CA ILE A 79 1.49 10.23 -16.86
C ILE A 79 3.01 9.92 -16.75
N LEU A 80 3.58 9.32 -17.78
CA LEU A 80 4.94 8.78 -17.79
C LEU A 80 5.75 9.43 -18.91
N VAL A 81 6.28 10.62 -18.61
CA VAL A 81 7.33 11.24 -19.43
C VAL A 81 8.64 11.14 -18.67
#